data_AF-A0A7C4RC82-F1
#
_entry.id   AF-A0A7C4RC82-F1
#
_cell.length_a   1.000
_cell.length_b   1.000
_cell.length_c   1.000
_cell.angle_alpha   90.00
_cell.angle_beta   90.00
_cell.angle_gamma   90.00
#
_symmetry.space_group_name_H-M   'P 1'
#
loop_
_entity.id
_entity.type
_entity.pdbx_description
1 polymer ?
#
loop_
_entity_poly.entity_id
_entity_poly.type
_entity_poly.pdbx_seq_one_letter_code
_entity_poly.pdbx_strand_id
1 'polypeptide(L)'
;MVVVLVTRLYKNPGFRKGYTPIVHPKNSELKYIEYGVLFLPEEGDEYYGETLGCEVVLTIFSGKFKIGIDCPSQKTFFEEEASRTDVFSEKPTAVYVPKRATYKVTCLSPMLEVGVSKAPADIDYPPAIVRPDEVVEKAVGTWNWRRGFRLVVVENVKSCKLIVGETVNPPGNWSSIPPHKHDREGVNEIPLEEVYFFKLKPRFWPAEDLYGTR
;
A
#
# COMPACT_ATOMS: atom_id res chain seq x y z
N MET A 1 21.16 15.19 3.74
CA MET A 1 20.03 15.37 4.69
C MET A 1 18.75 14.99 3.95
N VAL A 2 17.98 13.96 4.36
CA VAL A 2 16.59 13.84 3.86
C VAL A 2 15.93 14.77 4.83
N VAL A 3 15.72 16.00 4.38
CA VAL A 3 14.62 16.73 4.96
C VAL A 3 13.41 15.98 4.43
N VAL A 4 12.88 15.04 5.22
CA VAL A 4 11.53 14.55 4.96
C VAL A 4 10.68 15.77 5.30
N LEU A 5 10.44 16.59 4.30
CA LEU A 5 9.47 17.66 4.37
C LEU A 5 8.12 16.95 4.29
N VAL A 6 7.73 16.31 5.40
CA VAL A 6 6.33 15.95 5.61
C VAL A 6 5.59 17.26 5.68
N THR A 7 5.11 17.72 4.52
CA THR A 7 4.39 19.00 4.41
C THR A 7 3.07 18.93 5.15
N ARG A 8 2.47 17.74 5.28
CA ARG A 8 1.26 17.49 6.08
C ARG A 8 1.32 16.12 6.75
N LEU A 9 1.04 16.12 8.05
CA LEU A 9 0.70 14.92 8.81
C LEU A 9 -0.83 14.83 8.88
N TYR A 10 -1.38 13.74 8.39
CA TYR A 10 -2.82 13.45 8.54
C TYR A 10 -3.01 12.63 9.81
N LYS A 11 -3.90 13.06 10.72
CA LYS A 11 -4.24 12.29 11.92
C LYS A 11 -5.50 11.49 11.64
N ASN A 12 -5.47 10.18 11.88
CA ASN A 12 -6.65 9.33 11.71
C ASN A 12 -7.44 9.23 13.02
N PRO A 13 -8.74 9.59 13.06
CA PRO A 13 -9.60 9.38 14.23
C PRO A 13 -10.18 7.95 14.34
N GLY A 14 -9.74 7.03 13.47
CA GLY A 14 -10.23 5.66 13.36
C GLY A 14 -10.94 5.40 12.03
N PHE A 15 -10.80 4.19 11.49
CA PHE A 15 -11.43 3.81 10.22
C PHE A 15 -12.89 3.42 10.41
N ARG A 16 -13.77 3.91 9.52
CA ARG A 16 -15.17 3.47 9.41
C ARG A 16 -15.26 2.34 8.40
N LYS A 17 -16.34 1.55 8.47
CA LYS A 17 -16.64 0.52 7.47
C LYS A 17 -16.60 1.12 6.05
N GLY A 18 -15.90 0.45 5.14
CA GLY A 18 -15.71 0.85 3.76
C GLY A 18 -14.35 1.50 3.48
N TYR A 19 -14.24 2.13 2.31
CA TYR A 19 -13.01 2.79 1.88
C TYR A 19 -12.96 4.23 2.38
N THR A 20 -11.87 4.58 3.06
CA THR A 20 -11.55 5.92 3.51
C THR A 20 -10.34 6.44 2.74
N PRO A 21 -10.50 7.40 1.79
CA PRO A 21 -9.37 8.07 1.17
C PRO A 21 -8.68 8.97 2.20
N ILE A 22 -7.35 8.91 2.26
CA ILE A 22 -6.56 9.65 3.25
C ILE A 22 -5.82 10.78 2.57
N VAL A 23 -5.13 10.48 1.49
CA VAL A 23 -4.40 11.46 0.68
C VAL A 23 -4.69 11.24 -0.80
N HIS A 24 -4.94 12.33 -1.52
CA HIS A 24 -5.19 12.34 -2.96
C HIS A 24 -4.88 13.74 -3.53
N PRO A 25 -4.73 13.90 -4.86
CA PRO A 25 -4.34 15.17 -5.48
C PRO A 25 -5.18 16.40 -5.17
N LYS A 26 -6.41 16.24 -4.65
CA LYS A 26 -7.26 17.39 -4.27
C LYS A 26 -7.05 17.85 -2.82
N ASN A 27 -6.34 17.08 -1.99
CA ASN A 27 -6.13 17.38 -0.57
C ASN A 27 -4.65 17.47 -0.15
N SER A 28 -3.71 17.31 -1.11
CA SER A 28 -2.26 17.31 -0.91
C SER A 28 -1.53 17.92 -2.12
N GLU A 29 -0.20 17.91 -2.10
CA GLU A 29 0.68 18.36 -3.20
C GLU A 29 0.89 17.30 -4.30
N LEU A 30 0.31 16.10 -4.10
CA LEU A 30 0.41 15.00 -5.05
C LEU A 30 -0.34 15.34 -6.34
N LYS A 31 0.13 14.83 -7.47
CA LYS A 31 -0.48 14.98 -8.80
C LYS A 31 -1.05 13.66 -9.30
N TYR A 32 -0.49 12.53 -8.88
CA TYR A 32 -0.82 11.22 -9.42
C TYR A 32 -1.32 10.25 -8.35
N ILE A 33 -0.56 10.02 -7.29
CA ILE A 33 -0.86 8.92 -6.36
C ILE A 33 -1.91 9.30 -5.33
N GLU A 34 -2.77 8.35 -5.02
CA GLU A 34 -3.77 8.40 -3.96
C GLU A 34 -3.52 7.23 -3.01
N TYR A 35 -3.78 7.45 -1.73
CA TYR A 35 -3.71 6.41 -0.72
C TYR A 35 -4.87 6.51 0.26
N GLY A 36 -5.40 5.35 0.66
CA GLY A 36 -6.41 5.25 1.70
C GLY A 36 -6.44 3.86 2.33
N VAL A 37 -7.42 3.64 3.19
CA VAL A 37 -7.63 2.35 3.86
C VAL A 37 -9.04 1.86 3.63
N LEU A 38 -9.16 0.61 3.22
CA LEU A 38 -10.41 -0.13 3.24
C LEU A 38 -10.49 -0.93 4.55
N PHE A 39 -11.54 -0.68 5.31
CA PHE A 39 -11.79 -1.35 6.58
C PHE A 39 -13.14 -2.04 6.57
N LEU A 40 -13.17 -3.36 6.79
CA LEU A 40 -14.38 -4.15 6.89
C LEU A 40 -14.42 -4.79 8.29
N PRO A 41 -15.24 -4.26 9.22
CA PRO A 41 -15.19 -4.63 10.63
C PRO A 41 -15.85 -5.97 10.98
N GLU A 42 -16.53 -6.62 10.04
CA GLU A 42 -17.28 -7.86 10.30
C GLU A 42 -17.04 -8.90 9.20
N GLU A 43 -17.16 -10.19 9.54
CA GLU A 43 -17.14 -11.27 8.57
C GLU A 43 -18.36 -11.17 7.63
N GLY A 44 -18.15 -11.38 6.33
CA GLY A 44 -19.20 -11.25 5.33
C GLY A 44 -19.42 -9.81 4.84
N ASP A 45 -18.79 -8.81 5.46
CA ASP A 45 -18.80 -7.45 4.94
C ASP A 45 -18.23 -7.38 3.53
N GLU A 46 -18.84 -6.55 2.69
CA GLU A 46 -18.46 -6.38 1.30
C GLU A 46 -18.14 -4.92 0.97
N TYR A 47 -17.19 -4.73 0.07
CA TYR A 47 -16.90 -3.46 -0.57
C TYR A 47 -16.83 -3.63 -2.08
N TYR A 48 -17.48 -2.70 -2.79
CA TYR A 48 -17.49 -2.62 -4.24
C TYR A 48 -16.68 -1.39 -4.65
N GLY A 49 -15.69 -1.59 -5.52
CA GLY A 49 -14.82 -0.54 -6.03
C GLY A 49 -14.78 -0.53 -7.55
N GLU A 50 -14.52 0.66 -8.10
CA GLU A 50 -14.28 0.86 -9.53
C GLU A 50 -12.97 1.63 -9.71
N THR A 51 -12.14 1.15 -10.63
CA THR A 51 -10.81 1.73 -10.86
C THR A 51 -10.83 2.86 -11.88
N LEU A 52 -11.85 2.92 -12.75
CA LEU A 52 -11.99 3.93 -13.81
C LEU A 52 -10.71 4.03 -14.67
N GLY A 53 -10.05 5.19 -14.71
CA GLY A 53 -8.79 5.38 -15.44
C GLY A 53 -7.52 5.06 -14.63
N CYS A 54 -7.65 4.54 -13.42
CA CYS A 54 -6.53 4.31 -12.50
C CYS A 54 -6.26 2.82 -12.32
N GLU A 55 -5.04 2.46 -11.96
CA GLU A 55 -4.73 1.16 -11.37
C GLU A 55 -4.79 1.23 -9.84
N VAL A 56 -4.97 0.08 -9.19
CA VAL A 56 -5.06 -0.05 -7.73
C VAL A 56 -4.21 -1.21 -7.25
N VAL A 57 -3.49 -1.02 -6.14
CA VAL A 57 -2.87 -2.09 -5.36
C VAL A 57 -3.53 -2.14 -3.98
N LEU A 58 -4.04 -3.32 -3.62
CA LEU A 58 -4.63 -3.64 -2.34
C LEU A 58 -3.62 -4.42 -1.51
N THR A 59 -2.99 -3.78 -0.51
CA THR A 59 -2.05 -4.43 0.42
C THR A 59 -2.79 -4.88 1.66
N ILE A 60 -2.85 -6.20 1.89
CA ILE A 60 -3.59 -6.76 3.02
C ILE A 60 -2.77 -6.57 4.30
N PHE A 61 -3.30 -5.78 5.24
CA PHE A 61 -2.65 -5.57 6.52
C PHE A 61 -3.00 -6.66 7.52
N SER A 62 -4.27 -7.03 7.59
CA SER A 62 -4.80 -8.06 8.47
C SER A 62 -6.14 -8.54 7.93
N GLY A 63 -6.44 -9.82 8.14
CA GLY A 63 -7.72 -10.42 7.78
C GLY A 63 -7.62 -11.29 6.53
N LYS A 64 -8.59 -12.18 6.42
CA LYS A 64 -8.81 -13.09 5.29
C LYS A 64 -9.81 -12.44 4.34
N PHE A 65 -9.68 -12.73 3.06
CA PHE A 65 -10.52 -12.08 2.06
C PHE A 65 -10.75 -12.95 0.84
N LYS A 66 -11.83 -12.64 0.13
CA LYS A 66 -11.98 -12.96 -1.28
C LYS A 66 -12.16 -11.69 -2.09
N ILE A 67 -11.67 -11.70 -3.32
CA ILE A 67 -11.85 -10.63 -4.27
C ILE A 67 -12.23 -11.16 -5.65
N GLY A 68 -13.32 -10.66 -6.20
CA GLY A 68 -13.66 -10.80 -7.62
C GLY A 68 -13.28 -9.54 -8.37
N ILE A 69 -12.62 -9.68 -9.53
CA ILE A 69 -12.22 -8.56 -10.39
C ILE A 69 -12.76 -8.82 -11.80
N ASP A 70 -13.50 -7.84 -12.33
CA ASP A 70 -14.02 -7.84 -13.70
C ASP A 70 -13.39 -6.67 -14.45
N CYS A 71 -12.56 -6.97 -15.45
CA CYS A 71 -11.88 -5.98 -16.28
C CYS A 71 -12.00 -6.35 -17.77
N PRO A 72 -11.70 -5.43 -18.70
CA PRO A 72 -11.93 -5.67 -20.13
C PRO A 72 -11.20 -6.89 -20.69
N SER A 73 -10.04 -7.25 -20.11
CA SER A 73 -9.24 -8.40 -20.56
C SER A 73 -9.67 -9.72 -19.95
N GLN A 74 -10.18 -9.74 -18.70
CA GLN A 74 -10.55 -10.97 -18.00
C GLN A 74 -11.43 -10.73 -16.77
N LYS A 75 -12.12 -11.78 -16.35
CA LYS A 75 -12.68 -11.91 -15.00
C LYS A 75 -11.81 -12.86 -14.20
N THR A 76 -11.40 -12.46 -13.00
CA THR A 76 -10.61 -13.31 -12.10
C THR A 76 -11.15 -13.27 -10.68
N PHE A 77 -10.80 -14.29 -9.91
CA PHE A 77 -11.17 -14.42 -8.51
C PHE A 77 -9.95 -14.88 -7.72
N PHE A 78 -9.70 -14.23 -6.58
CA PHE A 78 -8.69 -14.65 -5.63
C PHE A 78 -9.33 -14.79 -4.24
N GLU A 79 -8.90 -15.78 -3.49
CA GLU A 79 -9.35 -16.03 -2.12
C GLU A 79 -8.14 -16.47 -1.30
N GLU A 80 -7.95 -15.82 -0.15
CA GLU A 80 -6.85 -16.11 0.76
C GLU A 80 -7.41 -16.31 2.17
N GLU A 81 -7.41 -17.59 2.57
CA GLU A 81 -7.80 -18.07 3.89
C GLU A 81 -6.67 -17.95 4.92
N ALA A 82 -5.45 -17.64 4.48
CA ALA A 82 -4.33 -17.29 5.34
C ALA A 82 -4.19 -15.77 5.41
N SER A 83 -4.00 -15.26 6.63
CA SER A 83 -3.64 -13.87 6.86
C SER A 83 -2.36 -13.85 7.67
N ARG A 84 -1.51 -12.86 7.42
CA ARG A 84 -0.43 -12.58 8.35
C ARG A 84 -0.97 -12.23 9.73
N THR A 85 -0.25 -12.65 10.76
CA THR A 85 -0.60 -12.36 12.16
C THR A 85 -0.29 -10.91 12.54
N ASP A 86 0.79 -10.36 11.97
CA ASP A 86 1.31 -9.04 12.32
C ASP A 86 2.17 -8.47 11.18
N VAL A 87 1.98 -7.18 10.88
CA VAL A 87 2.68 -6.50 9.78
C VAL A 87 4.19 -6.39 10.01
N PHE A 88 4.67 -6.46 11.26
CA PHE A 88 6.08 -6.29 11.58
C PHE A 88 6.87 -7.58 11.41
N SER A 89 6.26 -8.75 11.62
CA SER A 89 6.94 -10.05 11.54
C SER A 89 6.76 -10.78 10.21
N GLU A 90 5.68 -10.52 9.47
CA GLU A 90 5.30 -11.37 8.32
C GLU A 90 5.04 -10.58 7.03
N LYS A 91 5.43 -11.19 5.90
CA LYS A 91 5.28 -10.62 4.56
C LYS A 91 3.80 -10.48 4.16
N PRO A 92 3.42 -9.41 3.45
CA PRO A 92 2.03 -9.18 3.07
C PRO A 92 1.58 -10.07 1.91
N THR A 93 0.26 -10.19 1.77
CA THR A 93 -0.39 -10.45 0.49
C THR A 93 -0.79 -9.12 -0.14
N ALA A 94 -0.70 -9.00 -1.46
CA ALA A 94 -1.24 -7.85 -2.19
C ALA A 94 -1.97 -8.26 -3.46
N VAL A 95 -2.92 -7.45 -3.91
CA VAL A 95 -3.66 -7.66 -5.16
C VAL A 95 -3.54 -6.44 -6.05
N TYR A 96 -3.10 -6.66 -7.28
CA TYR A 96 -3.11 -5.67 -8.35
C TYR A 96 -4.45 -5.72 -9.11
N VAL A 97 -5.10 -4.56 -9.21
CA VAL A 97 -6.34 -4.37 -9.96
C VAL A 97 -6.07 -3.33 -11.07
N PRO A 98 -6.24 -3.68 -12.35
CA PRO A 98 -5.95 -2.77 -13.44
C PRO A 98 -7.02 -1.69 -13.58
N LYS A 99 -6.76 -0.72 -14.45
CA LYS A 99 -7.77 0.26 -14.85
C LYS A 99 -8.97 -0.38 -15.53
N ARG A 100 -10.07 0.37 -15.52
CA ARG A 100 -11.37 0.03 -16.10
C ARG A 100 -11.94 -1.28 -15.57
N ALA A 101 -11.51 -1.66 -14.37
CA ALA A 101 -12.02 -2.80 -13.63
C ALA A 101 -13.05 -2.39 -12.59
N THR A 102 -14.04 -3.25 -12.37
CA THR A 102 -14.83 -3.28 -11.14
C THR A 102 -14.33 -4.44 -10.27
N TYR A 103 -14.38 -4.28 -8.96
CA TYR A 103 -13.96 -5.33 -8.04
C TYR A 103 -14.83 -5.36 -6.79
N LYS A 104 -15.02 -6.56 -6.25
CA LYS A 104 -15.71 -6.80 -4.98
C LYS A 104 -14.77 -7.49 -4.01
N VAL A 105 -14.53 -6.86 -2.86
CA VAL A 105 -13.81 -7.47 -1.72
C VAL A 105 -14.84 -7.94 -0.70
N THR A 106 -14.71 -9.17 -0.22
CA THR A 106 -15.50 -9.68 0.92
C THR A 106 -14.57 -10.12 2.03
N CYS A 107 -14.90 -9.73 3.26
CA CYS A 107 -14.21 -10.13 4.47
C CYS A 107 -14.54 -11.58 4.85
N LEU A 108 -13.53 -12.42 5.09
CA LEU A 108 -13.69 -13.84 5.50
C LEU A 108 -13.17 -14.10 6.92
N SER A 109 -13.01 -13.03 7.71
CA SER A 109 -12.52 -13.08 9.09
C SER A 109 -13.27 -12.08 9.96
N PRO A 110 -13.07 -12.05 11.28
CA PRO A 110 -13.74 -11.08 12.14
C PRO A 110 -13.51 -9.62 11.76
N MET A 111 -12.42 -9.32 11.02
CA MET A 111 -12.09 -7.98 10.52
C MET A 111 -11.14 -8.11 9.32
N LEU A 112 -11.21 -7.17 8.38
CA LEU A 112 -10.25 -7.02 7.28
C LEU A 112 -9.80 -5.55 7.18
N GLU A 113 -8.48 -5.34 7.13
CA GLU A 113 -7.86 -4.03 6.97
C GLU A 113 -6.89 -4.06 5.78
N VAL A 114 -7.10 -3.15 4.83
CA VAL A 114 -6.39 -3.14 3.55
C VAL A 114 -5.90 -1.73 3.24
N GLY A 115 -4.61 -1.58 2.95
CA GLY A 115 -4.07 -0.36 2.35
C GLY A 115 -4.39 -0.32 0.85
N VAL A 116 -4.90 0.81 0.38
CA VAL A 116 -5.32 0.99 -1.02
C VAL A 116 -4.45 2.07 -1.64
N SER A 117 -3.55 1.67 -2.54
CA SER A 117 -2.72 2.59 -3.33
C SER A 117 -3.32 2.71 -4.72
N LYS A 118 -3.44 3.92 -5.26
CA LYS A 118 -4.07 4.16 -6.56
C LYS A 118 -3.28 5.20 -7.36
N ALA A 119 -3.20 5.01 -8.67
CA ALA A 119 -2.59 5.99 -9.59
C ALA A 119 -3.22 5.90 -10.98
N PRO A 120 -3.22 6.99 -11.79
CA PRO A 120 -3.61 6.94 -13.20
C PRO A 120 -2.78 5.91 -13.98
N ALA A 121 -3.43 5.13 -14.84
CA ALA A 121 -2.76 4.12 -15.65
C ALA A 121 -2.98 4.35 -17.14
N ASP A 122 -1.88 4.36 -17.90
CA ASP A 122 -1.90 4.53 -19.35
C ASP A 122 -1.83 3.17 -20.06
N ILE A 123 -1.26 2.16 -19.39
CA ILE A 123 -1.08 0.79 -19.88
C ILE A 123 -2.01 -0.15 -19.10
N ASP A 124 -2.56 -1.15 -19.78
CA ASP A 124 -3.32 -2.24 -19.15
C ASP A 124 -2.40 -3.43 -18.84
N TYR A 125 -2.47 -3.92 -17.61
CA TYR A 125 -1.86 -5.19 -17.19
C TYR A 125 -2.94 -6.14 -16.65
N PRO A 126 -2.74 -7.47 -16.70
CA PRO A 126 -3.71 -8.39 -16.13
C PRO A 126 -3.75 -8.24 -14.60
N PRO A 127 -4.94 -8.39 -13.97
CA PRO A 127 -5.05 -8.53 -12.53
C PRO A 127 -4.11 -9.61 -11.98
N ALA A 128 -3.50 -9.36 -10.83
CA ALA A 128 -2.53 -10.28 -10.23
C ALA A 128 -2.64 -10.30 -8.70
N ILE A 129 -2.20 -11.39 -8.09
CA ILE A 129 -2.01 -11.50 -6.64
C ILE A 129 -0.53 -11.77 -6.36
N VAL A 130 -0.01 -11.13 -5.32
CA VAL A 130 1.32 -11.37 -4.76
C VAL A 130 1.13 -12.03 -3.42
N ARG A 131 1.59 -13.27 -3.29
CA ARG A 131 1.56 -14.00 -2.03
C ARG A 131 2.83 -13.77 -1.22
N PRO A 132 2.81 -14.06 0.10
CA PRO A 132 3.96 -13.81 0.97
C PRO A 132 5.25 -14.47 0.49
N ASP A 133 5.20 -15.65 -0.12
CA ASP A 133 6.37 -16.36 -0.68
C ASP A 133 6.97 -15.68 -1.91
N GLU A 134 6.16 -14.92 -2.67
CA GLU A 134 6.59 -14.13 -3.83
C GLU A 134 7.17 -12.76 -3.46
N VAL A 135 6.96 -12.30 -2.22
CA VAL A 135 7.51 -11.04 -1.72
C VAL A 135 9.01 -11.18 -1.45
N VAL A 136 9.80 -10.35 -2.12
CA VAL A 136 11.25 -10.26 -1.94
C VAL A 136 11.57 -9.41 -0.73
N GLU A 137 12.27 -9.99 0.25
CA GLU A 137 12.73 -9.28 1.45
C GLU A 137 14.24 -9.04 1.39
N LYS A 138 14.66 -7.81 1.72
CA LYS A 138 16.07 -7.39 1.75
C LYS A 138 16.38 -6.67 3.05
N ALA A 139 17.51 -7.01 3.68
CA ALA A 139 18.07 -6.22 4.76
C ALA A 139 19.07 -5.22 4.19
N VAL A 140 18.93 -3.93 4.53
CA VAL A 140 19.84 -2.87 4.05
C VAL A 140 20.25 -1.95 5.19
N GLY A 141 21.32 -1.18 4.94
CA GLY A 141 21.90 -0.27 5.93
C GLY A 141 22.76 -1.00 6.96
N THR A 142 23.32 -0.25 7.90
CA THR A 142 24.13 -0.77 9.00
C THR A 142 23.82 0.01 10.29
N TRP A 143 24.36 -0.40 11.44
CA TRP A 143 24.19 0.28 12.73
C TRP A 143 22.71 0.63 13.03
N ASN A 144 22.44 1.86 13.47
CA ASN A 144 21.10 2.36 13.77
C ASN A 144 20.31 2.82 12.53
N TRP A 145 20.74 2.48 11.31
CA TRP A 145 19.97 2.71 10.08
C TRP A 145 19.77 1.41 9.27
N ARG A 146 20.01 0.25 9.90
CA ARG A 146 19.60 -1.06 9.36
C ARG A 146 18.09 -1.17 9.34
N ARG A 147 17.52 -1.76 8.29
CA ARG A 147 16.08 -1.96 8.12
C ARG A 147 15.77 -3.10 7.15
N GLY A 148 14.59 -3.69 7.28
CA GLY A 148 14.05 -4.64 6.31
C GLY A 148 13.20 -3.91 5.27
N PHE A 149 13.37 -4.26 4.00
CA PHE A 149 12.49 -3.87 2.90
C PHE A 149 11.78 -5.11 2.37
N ARG A 150 10.47 -4.98 2.14
CA ARG A 150 9.66 -5.96 1.44
C ARG A 150 9.18 -5.32 0.15
N LEU A 151 9.65 -5.84 -0.97
CA LEU A 151 9.27 -5.39 -2.30
C LEU A 151 8.03 -6.18 -2.71
N VAL A 152 6.87 -5.52 -2.73
CA VAL A 152 5.57 -6.19 -2.84
C VAL A 152 5.05 -6.15 -4.28
N VAL A 153 4.85 -4.96 -4.84
CA VAL A 153 4.53 -4.76 -6.26
C VAL A 153 5.65 -3.91 -6.85
N VAL A 154 6.62 -4.61 -7.46
CA VAL A 154 7.79 -4.03 -8.13
C VAL A 154 7.99 -4.75 -9.48
N GLU A 155 9.17 -5.30 -9.75
CA GLU A 155 9.47 -6.11 -10.93
C GLU A 155 8.75 -7.47 -10.96
N ASN A 156 8.29 -7.97 -9.82
CA ASN A 156 7.59 -9.27 -9.71
C ASN A 156 6.16 -9.23 -10.26
N VAL A 157 5.52 -8.05 -10.30
CA VAL A 157 4.18 -7.88 -10.86
C VAL A 157 4.15 -6.64 -11.75
N LYS A 158 3.66 -6.81 -12.98
CA LYS A 158 3.54 -5.69 -13.91
C LYS A 158 2.47 -4.71 -13.42
N SER A 159 2.90 -3.50 -13.08
CA SER A 159 2.07 -2.32 -12.82
C SER A 159 2.45 -1.18 -13.77
N CYS A 160 1.59 -0.18 -13.92
CA CYS A 160 1.80 0.95 -14.84
C CYS A 160 2.71 2.03 -14.24
N LYS A 161 2.39 2.51 -13.05
CA LYS A 161 3.09 3.59 -12.32
C LYS A 161 3.30 3.24 -10.85
N LEU A 162 2.43 2.43 -10.26
CA LEU A 162 2.51 2.08 -8.84
C LEU A 162 3.73 1.21 -8.53
N ILE A 163 4.51 1.65 -7.55
CA ILE A 163 5.53 0.86 -6.84
C ILE A 163 5.08 0.76 -5.39
N VAL A 164 4.92 -0.45 -4.87
CA VAL A 164 4.44 -0.69 -3.50
C VAL A 164 5.38 -1.60 -2.75
N GLY A 165 5.76 -1.18 -1.54
CA GLY A 165 6.60 -1.94 -0.64
C GLY A 165 6.34 -1.60 0.82
N GLU A 166 6.90 -2.41 1.72
CA GLU A 166 6.91 -2.16 3.16
C GLU A 166 8.34 -1.98 3.65
N THR A 167 8.53 -1.08 4.61
CA THR A 167 9.80 -0.96 5.35
C THR A 167 9.53 -1.32 6.81
N VAL A 168 10.31 -2.27 7.34
CA VAL A 168 10.27 -2.67 8.75
C VAL A 168 11.50 -2.11 9.47
N ASN A 169 11.25 -1.21 10.41
CA ASN A 169 12.28 -0.59 11.22
C ASN A 169 12.36 -1.23 12.60
N PRO A 170 13.55 -1.72 13.02
CA PRO A 170 13.78 -2.03 14.42
C PRO A 170 13.60 -0.78 15.30
N PRO A 171 13.17 -0.94 16.57
CA PRO A 171 13.07 0.18 17.50
C PRO A 171 14.37 0.98 17.60
N GLY A 172 14.28 2.31 17.53
CA GLY A 172 15.44 3.22 17.58
C GLY A 172 16.20 3.39 16.26
N ASN A 173 15.81 2.71 15.19
CA ASN A 173 16.47 2.83 13.90
C ASN A 173 15.87 3.93 13.00
N TRP A 174 16.74 4.53 12.19
CA TRP A 174 16.39 5.51 11.19
C TRP A 174 16.10 4.85 9.82
N SER A 175 15.11 5.40 9.13
CA SER A 175 14.79 5.08 7.74
C SER A 175 15.21 6.19 6.78
N SER A 176 15.23 5.87 5.48
CA SER A 176 15.56 6.81 4.40
C SER A 176 16.94 7.45 4.54
N ILE A 177 17.90 6.72 5.14
CA ILE A 177 19.33 7.05 5.19
C ILE A 177 20.11 6.06 4.30
N PRO A 178 21.11 6.53 3.51
CA PRO A 178 21.48 7.92 3.30
C PRO A 178 20.37 8.70 2.57
N PRO A 179 20.40 10.02 2.70
CA PRO A 179 19.39 10.83 2.07
C PRO A 179 19.29 10.79 0.56
N HIS A 180 18.07 10.75 0.06
CA HIS A 180 17.76 10.73 -1.37
C HIS A 180 16.49 11.51 -1.71
N LYS A 181 16.31 11.79 -3.00
CA LYS A 181 15.18 12.53 -3.59
C LYS A 181 14.86 11.98 -4.97
N HIS A 182 13.64 12.24 -5.43
CA HIS A 182 13.09 11.79 -6.70
C HIS A 182 12.17 12.90 -7.26
N ASP A 183 12.64 14.15 -7.28
CA ASP A 183 11.82 15.32 -7.61
C ASP A 183 12.14 15.93 -8.98
N ARG A 184 13.12 15.38 -9.69
CA ARG A 184 13.58 15.89 -10.99
C ARG A 184 13.86 14.76 -11.96
N GLU A 185 13.62 15.06 -13.23
CA GLU A 185 14.10 14.26 -14.34
C GLU A 185 15.63 14.43 -14.47
N GLY A 186 16.37 13.33 -14.57
CA GLY A 186 17.81 13.36 -14.79
C GLY A 186 18.38 11.98 -15.14
N VAL A 187 19.68 11.94 -15.48
CA VAL A 187 20.36 10.69 -15.90
C VAL A 187 20.29 9.59 -14.84
N ASN A 188 20.24 9.97 -13.55
CA ASN A 188 20.23 9.05 -12.41
C ASN A 188 18.99 9.22 -11.51
N GLU A 189 17.99 9.98 -11.94
CA GLU A 189 16.83 10.33 -11.11
C GLU A 189 15.58 10.39 -11.99
N ILE A 190 14.49 9.80 -11.50
CA ILE A 190 13.17 9.92 -12.11
C ILE A 190 12.23 10.62 -11.12
N PRO A 191 11.29 11.45 -11.60
CA PRO A 191 10.29 12.06 -10.73
C PRO A 191 9.35 10.98 -10.17
N LEU A 192 9.30 10.86 -8.85
CA LEU A 192 8.39 9.97 -8.13
C LEU A 192 7.71 10.73 -7.00
N GLU A 193 6.41 10.56 -6.91
CA GLU A 193 5.64 10.89 -5.72
C GLU A 193 5.73 9.74 -4.73
N GLU A 194 5.73 10.05 -3.44
CA GLU A 194 5.86 9.03 -2.40
C GLU A 194 4.89 9.29 -1.24
N VAL A 195 4.16 8.25 -0.84
CA VAL A 195 3.31 8.27 0.35
C VAL A 195 3.81 7.23 1.34
N TYR A 196 4.03 7.66 2.58
CA TYR A 196 4.34 6.79 3.70
C TYR A 196 3.11 6.63 4.58
N PHE A 197 2.71 5.39 4.81
CA PHE A 197 1.75 5.00 5.85
C PHE A 197 2.51 4.28 6.97
N PHE A 198 2.52 4.85 8.17
CA PHE A 198 3.25 4.31 9.29
C PHE A 198 2.31 3.50 10.21
N LYS A 199 2.70 2.26 10.52
CA LYS A 199 2.16 1.49 11.64
C LYS A 199 3.21 1.40 12.75
N LEU A 200 2.77 1.49 14.01
CA LEU A 200 3.66 1.48 15.19
C LEU A 200 3.36 0.32 16.14
N LYS A 201 4.41 -0.20 16.79
CA LYS A 201 4.32 -1.27 17.82
C LYS A 201 5.26 -0.97 18.99
N PRO A 202 4.79 -0.97 20.24
CA PRO A 202 3.38 -1.12 20.64
C PRO A 202 2.55 0.13 20.28
N ARG A 203 1.22 0.00 20.17
CA ARG A 203 0.32 1.12 19.79
C ARG A 203 0.28 2.28 20.82
N PHE A 204 1.03 2.22 21.91
CA PHE A 204 0.94 3.14 23.06
C PHE A 204 1.58 4.52 22.85
N TRP A 205 1.96 4.90 21.63
CA TRP A 205 2.29 6.29 21.35
C TRP A 205 1.03 7.00 20.82
N PRO A 206 0.60 8.15 21.38
CA PRO A 206 -0.58 8.89 20.92
C PRO A 206 -0.47 9.47 19.50
N ALA A 207 0.60 9.15 18.75
CA ALA A 207 0.63 9.26 17.30
C ALA A 207 0.17 7.94 16.69
N GLU A 208 -1.14 7.73 16.75
CA GLU A 208 -1.85 6.79 15.88
C GLU A 208 -1.50 7.14 14.43
N ASP A 209 -1.16 6.11 13.65
CA ASP A 209 -0.74 6.10 12.25
C ASP A 209 -0.36 7.48 11.65
N LEU A 210 0.94 7.76 11.56
CA LEU A 210 1.42 8.93 10.83
C LEU A 210 1.33 8.66 9.33
N TYR A 211 0.96 9.67 8.55
CA TYR A 211 1.00 9.63 7.09
C TYR A 211 1.89 10.77 6.61
N GLY A 212 2.84 10.48 5.73
CA GLY A 212 3.70 11.47 5.11
C GLY A 212 3.55 11.44 3.59
N THR A 213 3.56 12.60 2.96
CA THR A 213 3.53 12.74 1.50
C THR A 213 4.80 13.44 1.04
N ARG A 214 5.34 13.06 -0.11
CA ARG A 214 6.42 13.75 -0.79
C ARG A 214 6.12 13.88 -2.27
#